data_AF-A0A964G4Q4-F1
#
_entry.id   AF-A0A964G4Q4-F1
#
_cell.length_a   1.000
_cell.length_b   1.000
_cell.length_c   1.000
_cell.angle_alpha   90.00
_cell.angle_beta   90.00
_cell.angle_gamma   90.00
#
_symmetry.space_group_name_H-M   'P 1'
#
loop_
_entity.id
_entity.type
_entity.pdbx_description
1 polymer ?
#
loop_
_entity_poly.entity_id
_entity_poly.type
_entity_poly.pdbx_seq_one_letter_code
_entity_poly.pdbx_strand_id
1 'polypeptide(L)' 'MKLIMFGPTGTIGSRILNEALQRGHTLTAITRDPSRFSVSHKNLTVVAGNAL' A
#
# COMPACT_ATOMS: atom_id res chain seq x y z
N MET A 1 4.74 -2.02 12.75
CA MET A 1 5.18 -0.61 12.62
C MET A 1 4.20 0.14 11.72
N LYS A 2 4.18 1.48 11.74
CA LYS A 2 3.38 2.31 10.81
C LYS A 2 4.27 2.75 9.64
N LEU A 3 3.85 2.46 8.43
CA LEU A 3 4.63 2.65 7.20
C LEU A 3 3.81 3.42 6.16
N ILE A 4 4.47 4.27 5.38
CA ILE A 4 3.89 4.94 4.20
C ILE A 4 4.61 4.38 2.98
N MET A 5 3.85 4.07 1.92
CA MET A 5 4.38 3.48 0.69
C MET A 5 3.88 4.22 -0.54
N PHE A 6 4.82 4.61 -1.41
CA PHE A 6 4.56 5.04 -2.78
C PHE A 6 4.84 3.90 -3.76
N GLY A 7 4.12 3.85 -4.88
CA GLY A 7 4.21 2.75 -5.84
C GLY A 7 3.71 1.38 -5.34
N PRO A 8 2.63 1.29 -4.54
CA PRO A 8 2.19 0.03 -3.92
C PRO A 8 1.67 -1.01 -4.94
N THR A 9 1.35 -0.60 -6.18
CA THR A 9 0.89 -1.47 -7.27
C THR A 9 2.01 -1.98 -8.18
N GLY A 10 3.25 -1.51 -8.00
CA GLY A 10 4.39 -1.91 -8.84
C GLY A 10 4.85 -3.35 -8.57
N THR A 11 5.70 -3.89 -9.46
CA THR A 11 6.23 -5.26 -9.37
C THR A 11 6.91 -5.57 -8.03
N ILE A 12 7.63 -4.59 -7.49
CA ILE A 12 8.31 -4.68 -6.20
C ILE A 12 7.39 -4.26 -5.06
N GLY A 13 6.72 -3.10 -5.21
CA GLY A 13 5.85 -2.53 -4.18
C GLY A 13 4.75 -3.48 -3.72
N SER A 14 4.13 -4.21 -4.63
CA SER A 14 3.08 -5.19 -4.31
C SER A 14 3.58 -6.34 -3.43
N ARG A 15 4.82 -6.82 -3.65
CA ARG A 15 5.43 -7.87 -2.83
C ARG A 15 5.77 -7.36 -1.43
N ILE A 16 6.37 -6.16 -1.35
CA ILE A 16 6.71 -5.53 -0.06
C ILE A 16 5.44 -5.24 0.74
N LEU A 17 4.39 -4.74 0.09
CA LEU A 17 3.09 -4.48 0.71
C LEU A 17 2.54 -5.75 1.36
N ASN A 18 2.47 -6.85 0.61
CA ASN A 18 1.96 -8.11 1.12
C ASN A 18 2.79 -8.63 2.30
N GLU A 19 4.11 -8.60 2.20
CA GLU A 19 5.01 -9.04 3.27
C GLU A 19 4.82 -8.20 4.54
N ALA A 20 4.78 -6.87 4.41
CA ALA A 20 4.60 -5.98 5.54
C ALA A 20 3.23 -6.16 6.23
N LEU A 21 2.17 -6.37 5.45
CA LEU A 21 0.84 -6.68 6.00
C LEU A 21 0.82 -8.03 6.72
N GLN A 22 1.45 -9.06 6.16
CA GLN A 22 1.58 -10.39 6.80
C GLN A 22 2.33 -10.33 8.13
N ARG A 23 3.36 -9.47 8.23
CA ARG A 23 4.09 -9.20 9.47
C ARG A 23 3.30 -8.34 10.48
N GLY A 24 2.04 -8.03 10.19
CA GLY A 24 1.16 -7.25 11.05
C GLY A 24 1.49 -5.76 11.08
N HIS A 25 2.22 -5.24 10.10
CA HIS A 25 2.46 -3.80 9.99
C HIS A 25 1.21 -3.06 9.49
N THR A 26 1.11 -1.79 9.86
CA THR A 26 0.07 -0.87 9.36
C THR A 26 0.66 -0.05 8.23
N LEU A 27 0.00 -0.04 7.08
CA LEU A 27 0.47 0.59 5.86
C LEU A 27 -0.52 1.64 5.36
N THR A 28 0.00 2.80 5.00
CA THR A 28 -0.70 3.78 4.16
C THR A 28 -0.10 3.74 2.76
N ALA A 29 -0.87 3.22 1.81
CA ALA A 29 -0.50 3.09 0.41
C ALA A 29 -0.98 4.33 -0.37
N ILE A 30 -0.06 5.05 -0.99
CA ILE A 30 -0.36 6.22 -1.81
C ILE A 30 -0.34 5.82 -3.28
N THR A 31 -1.48 5.98 -3.95
CA THR A 31 -1.65 5.66 -5.37
C THR A 31 -2.43 6.77 -6.07
N ARG A 32 -2.20 6.94 -7.38
CA ARG A 32 -2.93 7.93 -8.19
C ARG A 32 -4.41 7.59 -8.32
N ASP A 33 -4.74 6.31 -8.30
CA ASP A 33 -6.11 5.81 -8.43
C ASP A 33 -6.36 4.69 -7.40
N PRO A 34 -6.99 5.00 -6.25
CA PRO A 34 -7.35 4.01 -5.25
C PRO A 34 -8.38 2.99 -5.73
N SER A 35 -9.23 3.33 -6.71
CA SER A 35 -10.29 2.42 -7.18
C SER A 35 -9.74 1.18 -7.88
N ARG A 36 -8.53 1.29 -8.44
CA ARG A 36 -7.80 0.18 -9.08
C ARG A 36 -7.02 -0.68 -8.09
N PHE A 37 -7.08 -0.37 -6.80
CA PHE A 37 -6.36 -1.09 -5.77
C PHE A 37 -7.19 -2.26 -5.23
N SER A 38 -6.89 -3.48 -5.70
CA SER A 38 -7.68 -4.67 -5.37
C SER A 38 -7.32 -5.34 -4.03
N VAL A 39 -6.26 -4.88 -3.35
CA VAL A 39 -5.82 -5.47 -2.08
C VAL A 39 -6.61 -4.84 -0.93
N SER A 40 -7.29 -5.66 -0.14
CA SER A 40 -7.99 -5.26 1.07
C SER A 40 -7.37 -5.96 2.29
N HIS A 41 -7.07 -5.19 3.33
CA HIS A 41 -6.54 -5.71 4.58
C HIS A 41 -6.86 -4.75 5.73
N LYS A 42 -7.16 -5.27 6.92
CA LYS A 42 -7.51 -4.45 8.10
C LYS A 42 -6.43 -3.42 8.51
N ASN A 43 -5.18 -3.73 8.20
CA ASN A 43 -4.03 -2.88 8.50
C ASN A 43 -3.57 -2.02 7.29
N LEU A 44 -4.36 -1.97 6.22
CA LEU A 44 -4.06 -1.22 5.01
C LEU A 44 -5.03 -0.05 4.87
N THR A 45 -4.50 1.13 4.63
CA THR A 45 -5.25 2.31 4.21
C THR A 45 -4.72 2.74 2.85
N VAL A 46 -5.62 3.00 1.90
CA VAL A 46 -5.27 3.44 0.54
C VAL A 46 -5.73 4.88 0.38
N VAL A 47 -4.82 5.75 -0.04
CA VAL A 47 -5.08 7.19 -0.19
C VAL A 47 -4.70 7.62 -1.60
N ALA A 48 -5.53 8.49 -2.20
CA ALA A 48 -5.21 9.12 -3.47
C ALA A 48 -4.05 10.11 -3.30
N GLY A 49 -3.02 9.99 -4.13
CA GLY A 49 -1.91 10.95 -4.11
C GLY A 49 -0.85 10.67 -5.18
N ASN A 50 0.01 11.67 -5.39
CA ASN A 50 1.16 11.60 -6.27
C ASN A 50 2.41 12.05 -5.52
N ALA A 51 3.57 11.45 -5.85
CA ALA A 51 4.84 11.77 -5.20
C ALA A 51 5.62 12.91 -5.90
N LEU A 52 5.17 13.31 -7.10
CA LEU A 52 5.75 14.35 -7.94
C LEU A 52 4.72 15.47 -8.19
#